data_AF-M0NUK5-F1
#
_entry.id   AF-M0NUK5-F1
#
_cell.length_a   1.000
_cell.length_b   1.000
_cell.length_c   1.000
_cell.angle_alpha   90.00
_cell.angle_beta   90.00
_cell.angle_gamma   90.00
#
_symmetry.space_group_name_H-M   'P 1'
#
loop_
_entity.id
_entity.type
_entity.pdbx_description
1 polymer ?
#
loop_
_entity_poly.entity_id
_entity_poly.type
_entity_poly.pdbx_seq_one_letter_code
_entity_poly.pdbx_strand_id
1 'polypeptide(L)' 'MTMPDTKSGREQKGRNKRRQLESHLNRRELDAADEPPEPTLDEVDSEYLTETDELDR' A
#
# COMPACT_ATOMS: atom_id res chain seq x y z
N MET A 1 27.57 -9.90 0.61
CA MET A 1 27.79 -10.47 1.95
C MET A 1 26.56 -11.29 2.35
N THR A 2 26.67 -12.60 2.38
CA THR A 2 25.63 -13.50 2.89
C THR A 2 25.59 -13.40 4.41
N MET A 3 24.47 -12.92 4.96
CA MET A 3 24.30 -12.86 6.41
C MET A 3 24.29 -14.28 6.98
N PRO A 4 25.04 -14.56 8.05
CA PRO A 4 25.04 -15.87 8.69
C PRO A 4 23.64 -16.19 9.27
N ASP A 5 23.24 -17.46 9.21
CA ASP A 5 21.92 -17.91 9.69
C ASP A 5 21.88 -18.01 11.22
N THR A 6 21.97 -16.86 11.87
CA THR A 6 21.87 -16.68 13.31
C THR A 6 20.60 -15.92 13.64
N LYS A 7 20.17 -15.97 14.91
CA LYS A 7 19.04 -15.15 15.39
C LYS A 7 19.27 -13.67 15.07
N SER A 8 20.46 -13.15 15.38
CA SER A 8 20.85 -11.77 15.06
C SER A 8 20.86 -11.50 13.56
N GLY A 9 21.29 -12.46 12.74
CA GLY A 9 21.24 -12.36 11.28
C GLY A 9 19.82 -12.27 10.73
N ARG A 10 18.89 -13.08 11.26
CA ARG A 10 17.46 -13.04 10.92
C ARG A 10 16.81 -11.73 11.36
N GLU A 11 17.12 -11.23 12.55
CA GLU A 11 16.63 -9.93 13.04
C GLU A 11 17.11 -8.78 12.16
N GLN A 12 18.41 -8.77 11.81
CA GLN A 12 18.98 -7.77 10.91
C GLN A 12 18.34 -7.84 9.52
N LYS A 13 18.10 -9.04 8.99
CA LYS A 13 17.41 -9.23 7.71
C LYS A 13 15.97 -8.69 7.76
N GLY A 14 15.25 -8.93 8.86
CA GLY A 14 13.92 -8.38 9.08
C GLY A 14 13.91 -6.85 9.11
N ARG A 15 14.86 -6.23 9.85
CA ARG A 15 15.02 -4.76 9.89
C ARG A 15 15.34 -4.19 8.51
N ASN A 16 16.25 -4.83 7.78
CA ASN A 16 16.62 -4.40 6.42
C ASN A 16 15.41 -4.49 5.48
N LYS A 17 14.63 -5.58 5.54
CA LYS A 17 13.41 -5.73 4.74
C LYS A 17 12.38 -4.65 5.05
N ARG A 18 12.19 -4.31 6.33
CA ARG A 18 11.29 -3.23 6.75
C ARG A 18 11.74 -1.87 6.18
N ARG A 19 13.02 -1.54 6.30
CA ARG A 19 13.59 -0.31 5.73
C ARG A 19 13.45 -0.24 4.20
N GLN A 20 13.64 -1.37 3.51
CA GLN A 20 13.44 -1.44 2.05
C GLN A 20 11.98 -1.16 1.68
N LEU A 21 11.02 -1.76 2.40
CA LEU A 21 9.60 -1.51 2.17
C LEU A 21 9.24 -0.04 2.44
N GLU A 22 9.69 0.50 3.57
CA GLU A 22 9.46 1.91 3.94
C GLU A 22 10.01 2.87 2.88
N SER A 23 11.23 2.64 2.40
CA SER A 23 11.81 3.45 1.31
C SER A 23 11.03 3.33 0.00
N HIS A 24 10.51 2.14 -0.31
CA HIS A 24 9.71 1.93 -1.51
C HIS A 24 8.37 2.66 -1.44
N LEU A 25 7.68 2.57 -0.29
CA LEU A 25 6.42 3.27 -0.06
C LEU A 25 6.59 4.79 -0.08
N ASN A 26 7.61 5.31 0.60
CA ASN A 26 7.90 6.75 0.60
C ASN A 26 8.20 7.25 -0.82
N ARG A 27 8.99 6.52 -1.62
CA ARG A 27 9.20 6.88 -3.02
C ARG A 27 7.88 6.91 -3.81
N ARG A 28 7.02 5.90 -3.63
CA ARG A 28 5.70 5.87 -4.27
C ARG A 28 4.85 7.07 -3.87
N GLU A 29 4.89 7.50 -2.61
CA GLU A 29 4.17 8.68 -2.13
C GLU A 29 4.71 9.97 -2.76
N LEU A 30 6.03 10.11 -2.89
CA LEU A 30 6.65 11.27 -3.56
C LEU A 30 6.36 11.33 -5.06
N ASP A 31 6.25 10.16 -5.71
CA ASP A 31 5.96 10.05 -7.15
C ASP A 31 4.43 10.06 -7.44
N ALA A 32 3.58 10.05 -6.41
CA ALA A 32 2.14 10.08 -6.58
C ALA A 32 1.65 11.48 -7.01
N ALA A 33 0.54 11.52 -7.74
CA ALA A 33 -0.15 12.77 -8.01
C ALA A 33 -0.71 13.37 -6.72
N ASP A 34 -0.80 14.70 -6.64
CA ASP A 34 -1.37 15.42 -5.49
C ASP A 34 -2.83 15.03 -5.23
N GLU A 35 -3.57 14.71 -6.29
CA GLU A 35 -4.94 14.21 -6.22
C GLU A 35 -4.99 12.75 -6.71
N PRO A 36 -5.56 11.82 -5.91
CA PRO A 36 -5.76 10.45 -6.37
C PRO A 36 -6.74 10.41 -7.55
N PRO A 37 -6.63 9.44 -8.45
CA PRO A 37 -7.61 9.27 -9.52
C PRO A 37 -9.00 9.04 -8.93
N GLU A 38 -10.03 9.55 -9.61
CA GLU A 38 -11.40 9.23 -9.25
C GLU A 38 -11.61 7.71 -9.33
N PRO A 39 -12.24 7.09 -8.31
CA PRO A 39 -12.51 5.67 -8.32
C PRO A 39 -13.50 5.32 -9.43
N THR A 40 -13.23 4.23 -10.14
CA THR A 40 -14.16 3.72 -11.15
C THR A 40 -15.19 2.77 -10.52
N LEU A 41 -16.39 2.67 -11.12
CA LEU A 41 -17.43 1.76 -10.62
C LEU A 41 -17.00 0.28 -10.65
N ASP A 42 -16.10 -0.09 -11.57
CA ASP A 42 -15.56 -1.45 -11.68
C ASP A 42 -14.59 -1.81 -10.54
N GLU A 43 -13.99 -0.82 -9.88
CA GLU A 43 -13.07 -0.99 -8.75
C GLU A 43 -13.80 -1.07 -7.39
N VAL A 44 -15.04 -0.63 -7.34
CA VAL A 44 -15.87 -0.63 -6.12
C VAL A 44 -16.66 -1.94 -6.08
N ASP A 45 -16.56 -2.69 -4.99
CA ASP A 45 -17.39 -3.88 -4.81
C ASP A 45 -18.87 -3.46 -4.79
N SER A 46 -19.68 -4.21 -5.54
CA SER A 46 -21.13 -4.10 -5.56
C SER A 46 -21.79 -4.11 -4.18
N GLU A 47 -21.16 -4.71 -3.16
CA GLU A 47 -21.62 -4.64 -1.77
C GLU A 47 -21.62 -3.21 -1.19
N TYR A 48 -20.74 -2.34 -1.68
CA TYR A 48 -20.59 -0.95 -1.22
C TYR A 48 -21.26 0.07 -2.14
N LEU A 49 -21.80 -0.35 -3.29
CA LEU A 49 -22.56 0.52 -4.18
C LEU A 49 -23.99 0.65 -3.66
N THR A 50 -24.34 1.84 -3.13
CA THR A 50 -25.75 2.18 -2.89
C THR A 50 -26.40 2.62 -4.20
N GLU A 51 -27.65 2.20 -4.43
CA GLU A 51 -28.43 2.65 -5.58
C GLU A 51 -28.48 4.19 -5.55
N THR A 52 -27.94 4.83 -6.59
CA THR A 52 -27.73 6.28 -6.64
C THR A 52 -29.04 7.08 -6.54
N ASP A 53 -30.19 6.42 -6.76
CA ASP A 53 -31.55 6.95 -6.61
C ASP A 53 -31.97 7.20 -5.16
N GLU A 54 -31.28 6.64 -4.16
CA GLU A 54 -31.63 6.83 -2.74
C GLU A 54 -31.06 8.12 -2.11
N LEU A 55 -30.15 8.81 -2.80
CA LEU A 55 -29.44 9.99 -2.27
C LEU A 55 -30.08 11.34 -2.65
N ASP A 56 -31.06 11.36 -3.56
CA ASP A 56 -31.68 12.59 -4.10
C ASP A 56 -33.13 12.80 -3.60
N ARG A 57 -33.46 12.30 -2.40
CA ARG A 57 -34.82 12.36 -1.81
C ARG A 57 -34.92 13.19 -0.54
#